data_AF-A0AAU4BMQ3-F1
#
_entry.id   AF-A0AAU4BMQ3-F1
#
_cell.length_a   1.000
_cell.length_b   1.000
_cell.length_c   1.000
_cell.angle_alpha   90.00
_cell.angle_beta   90.00
_cell.angle_gamma   90.00
#
_symmetry.space_group_name_H-M   'P 1'
#
loop_
_entity.id
_entity.type
_entity.pdbx_description
1 polymer ?
#
loop_
_entity_poly.entity_id
_entity_poly.type
_entity_poly.pdbx_seq_one_letter_code
_entity_poly.pdbx_strand_id
1 'polypeptide(L)'
;MTRRRSAARFFDPTGVRYGIPTWPWRMAPEHLRTRRQLAAAGQRAALAKALKARRVCPDCGRDAGYVLPRHLGTCLDCADRMELAA
;
A
#
# COMPACT_ATOMS: atom_id res chain seq x y z
N MET A 1 26.52 5.66 -12.11
CA MET A 1 25.42 6.52 -11.64
C MET A 1 25.04 6.17 -10.19
N THR A 2 25.84 6.60 -9.22
CA THR A 2 25.62 6.38 -7.79
C THR A 2 24.51 7.33 -7.30
N ARG A 3 23.26 6.89 -7.43
CA ARG A 3 22.06 7.64 -7.02
C ARG A 3 22.21 7.99 -5.53
N ARG A 4 22.56 9.24 -5.23
CA ARG A 4 22.89 9.67 -3.87
C ARG A 4 21.77 9.27 -2.92
N ARG A 5 22.17 8.49 -1.91
CA ARG A 5 21.48 8.28 -0.63
C ARG A 5 20.92 9.64 -0.18
N SER A 6 19.73 9.67 0.41
CA SER A 6 19.07 10.92 0.83
C SER A 6 20.10 11.85 1.48
N ALA A 7 20.32 13.03 0.88
CA ALA A 7 21.43 13.90 1.27
C ALA A 7 21.22 14.40 2.71
N ALA A 8 22.32 14.59 3.46
CA ALA A 8 22.30 15.12 4.83
C ALA A 8 21.53 16.45 4.95
N ARG A 9 21.41 17.23 3.85
CA ARG A 9 20.57 18.44 3.77
C ARG A 9 19.09 18.23 4.15
N PHE A 10 18.60 16.99 4.08
CA PHE A 10 17.24 16.61 4.43
C PHE A 10 17.13 15.97 5.82
N PHE A 11 18.19 16.00 6.64
CA PHE A 11 18.12 15.57 8.03
C PHE A 11 17.29 16.59 8.82
N ASP A 12 16.10 16.17 9.24
CA ASP A 12 15.19 16.94 10.08
C ASP A 12 14.42 15.97 11.00
N PRO A 13 15.03 15.55 12.12
CA PRO A 13 14.43 14.57 13.02
C PRO A 13 13.17 15.10 13.72
N THR A 14 13.05 16.42 13.86
CA THR A 14 11.90 17.08 14.51
C THR A 14 10.74 17.37 13.58
N GLY A 15 11.00 17.48 12.27
CA GLY A 15 10.00 17.86 11.27
C GLY A 15 9.71 19.36 11.23
N VAL A 16 10.46 20.21 11.94
CA VAL A 16 10.23 21.67 12.00
C VAL A 16 10.39 22.32 10.63
N ARG A 17 11.26 21.79 9.76
CA ARG A 17 11.55 22.40 8.46
C ARG A 17 10.59 21.90 7.37
N TYR A 18 10.21 20.62 7.40
CA TYR A 18 9.47 19.98 6.31
C TYR A 18 8.10 19.42 6.72
N GLY A 19 7.67 19.65 7.96
CA GLY A 19 6.38 19.21 8.51
C GLY A 19 6.33 17.73 8.92
N ILE A 20 7.33 16.91 8.53
CA ILE A 20 7.43 15.50 8.92
C ILE A 20 8.88 15.14 9.31
N PRO A 21 9.07 14.24 10.29
CA PRO A 21 10.39 13.71 10.62
C PRO A 21 11.06 13.06 9.40
N THR A 22 12.18 13.63 8.98
CA THR A 22 12.92 13.20 7.79
C THR A 22 14.32 12.74 8.18
N TRP A 23 14.63 11.48 7.84
CA TRP A 23 15.91 10.84 8.15
C TRP A 23 16.64 10.40 6.87
N PRO A 24 17.96 10.55 6.78
CA PRO A 24 18.76 9.93 5.73
C PRO A 24 18.67 8.40 5.76
N TRP A 25 19.14 7.77 4.69
CA TRP A 25 19.04 6.32 4.54
C TRP A 25 19.70 5.58 5.71
N ARG A 26 18.96 4.66 6.33
CA ARG A 26 19.37 3.83 7.50
C ARG A 26 19.60 4.59 8.81
N MET A 27 19.15 5.84 8.94
CA MET A 27 19.33 6.63 10.17
C MET A 27 18.06 6.81 11.00
N ALA A 28 16.89 6.36 10.53
CA ALA A 28 15.66 6.47 11.32
C ALA A 28 15.74 5.58 12.59
N PRO A 29 15.30 6.07 13.77
CA PRO A 29 15.29 5.32 15.02
C PRO A 29 14.36 4.11 14.96
N GLU A 30 14.45 3.15 15.87
CA GLU A 30 13.76 1.85 15.73
C GLU A 30 12.24 1.93 15.63
N HIS A 31 11.63 2.85 16.38
CA HIS A 31 10.19 3.09 16.36
C HIS A 31 9.71 3.85 15.10
N LEU A 32 10.62 4.28 14.22
CA LEU A 32 10.31 4.95 12.95
C LEU A 32 11.02 4.27 11.78
N ARG A 33 10.44 4.39 10.58
CA ARG A 33 11.09 3.95 9.34
C ARG A 33 10.78 4.94 8.24
N THR A 34 11.79 5.31 7.47
CA THR A 34 11.60 6.11 6.25
C THR A 34 10.83 5.31 5.21
N ARG A 35 10.18 5.99 4.26
CA ARG A 35 9.49 5.36 3.11
C ARG A 35 10.35 4.33 2.38
N ARG A 36 11.65 4.58 2.22
CA ARG A 36 12.56 3.63 1.57
C ARG A 36 12.85 2.42 2.47
N GLN A 37 12.90 2.59 3.79
CA GLN A 37 13.17 1.49 4.72
C GLN A 37 11.96 0.56 4.75
N LEU A 38 10.75 1.13 4.75
CA LEU A 38 9.49 0.37 4.60
C LEU A 38 9.43 -0.39 3.28
N ALA A 39 9.86 0.22 2.18
CA ALA A 39 9.93 -0.46 0.88
C ALA A 39 10.95 -1.61 0.89
N ALA A 40 12.13 -1.42 1.49
CA ALA A 40 13.15 -2.46 1.63
C ALA A 40 12.69 -3.60 2.55
N ALA A 41 11.87 -3.31 3.55
CA ALA A 41 11.24 -4.30 4.43
C ALA A 41 10.07 -5.07 3.78
N GLY A 42 9.78 -4.83 2.49
CA GLY A 42 8.74 -5.56 1.76
C GLY A 42 7.30 -5.13 2.06
N GLN A 43 7.09 -4.07 2.83
CA GLN A 43 5.74 -3.62 3.22
C GLN A 43 4.85 -3.29 2.00
N ARG A 44 5.44 -2.74 0.93
CA ARG A 44 4.72 -2.47 -0.33
C ARG A 44 4.20 -3.75 -0.99
N ALA A 45 5.00 -4.82 -0.97
CA ALA A 45 4.60 -6.11 -1.53
C ALA A 45 3.49 -6.76 -0.68
N ALA A 46 3.60 -6.66 0.65
CA ALA A 46 2.56 -7.14 1.56
C ALA A 46 1.23 -6.42 1.32
N LEU A 47 1.24 -5.09 1.20
CA LEU A 47 0.03 -4.32 0.89
C LEU A 47 -0.55 -4.69 -0.48
N ALA A 48 0.30 -4.89 -1.50
CA ALA A 48 -0.16 -5.31 -2.82
C ALA A 48 -0.85 -6.69 -2.77
N LYS A 49 -0.31 -7.65 -2.01
CA LYS A 49 -0.93 -8.97 -1.80
C LYS A 49 -2.27 -8.87 -1.07
N ALA A 50 -2.34 -8.05 -0.02
CA ALA A 50 -3.57 -7.82 0.73
C ALA A 50 -4.65 -7.13 -0.12
N LEU A 51 -4.28 -6.11 -0.90
CA LEU A 51 -5.20 -5.46 -1.84
C LEU A 51 -5.69 -6.45 -2.89
N LYS A 52 -4.80 -7.24 -3.50
CA LYS A 52 -5.22 -8.28 -4.48
C LYS A 52 -6.27 -9.22 -3.89
N ALA A 53 -6.07 -9.72 -2.66
CA ALA A 53 -7.04 -10.59 -1.99
C ALA A 53 -8.41 -9.92 -1.82
N ARG A 54 -8.46 -8.60 -1.57
CA ARG A 54 -9.70 -7.83 -1.42
C ARG A 54 -10.41 -7.52 -2.74
N ARG A 55 -9.79 -7.79 -3.89
CA ARG A 55 -10.34 -7.52 -5.23
C ARG A 55 -10.65 -8.80 -6.02
N VAL A 56 -10.13 -9.94 -5.59
CA VAL A 56 -10.41 -11.24 -6.23
C VAL A 56 -11.78 -11.72 -5.80
N CYS A 57 -12.71 -11.78 -6.74
CA CYS A 57 -14.07 -12.23 -6.52
C CYS A 57 -14.08 -13.73 -6.14
N PRO A 58 -14.77 -14.13 -5.04
CA PRO A 58 -14.85 -15.54 -4.66
C PRO A 58 -15.65 -16.40 -5.64
N ASP A 59 -16.62 -15.82 -6.36
CA ASP A 59 -17.51 -16.60 -7.25
C ASP A 59 -16.88 -16.87 -8.62
N CYS A 60 -16.23 -15.87 -9.21
CA CYS A 60 -15.65 -15.98 -10.56
C CYS A 60 -14.11 -16.03 -10.58
N GLY A 61 -13.45 -15.81 -9.44
CA GLY A 61 -11.98 -15.85 -9.30
C GLY A 61 -11.22 -14.69 -9.95
N ARG A 62 -11.90 -13.75 -10.61
CA ARG A 62 -11.27 -12.62 -11.30
C ARG A 62 -10.87 -11.52 -10.33
N ASP A 63 -9.71 -10.88 -10.55
CA ASP A 63 -9.40 -9.58 -9.94
C ASP A 63 -10.29 -8.52 -10.60
N ALA A 64 -11.28 -8.02 -9.86
CA ALA A 64 -12.27 -7.06 -10.35
C ALA A 64 -11.68 -5.67 -10.62
N GLY A 65 -10.45 -5.39 -10.18
CA GLY A 65 -9.81 -4.08 -10.33
C GLY A 65 -10.20 -3.08 -9.23
N TYR A 66 -11.23 -3.35 -8.44
CA TYR A 66 -11.67 -2.58 -7.26
C TYR A 66 -11.87 -3.48 -6.04
N VAL A 67 -11.93 -2.90 -4.84
CA VAL A 67 -12.21 -3.63 -3.60
C VAL A 67 -13.67 -4.05 -3.57
N LEU A 68 -13.92 -5.35 -3.39
CA LEU A 68 -15.26 -5.93 -3.41
C LEU A 68 -16.15 -5.27 -2.33
N PRO A 69 -17.36 -4.83 -2.68
CA PRO A 69 -18.30 -4.27 -1.72
C PRO A 69 -18.67 -5.29 -0.63
N ARG A 70 -18.58 -4.87 0.63
CA ARG A 70 -18.84 -5.73 1.80
C ARG A 70 -20.25 -6.32 1.83
N HIS A 71 -21.25 -5.58 1.36
CA HIS A 71 -22.65 -6.00 1.38
C HIS A 71 -22.99 -7.01 0.27
N LEU A 72 -22.26 -6.98 -0.86
CA LEU A 72 -22.41 -7.96 -1.94
C LEU A 72 -21.55 -9.21 -1.69
N GLY A 73 -20.35 -9.04 -1.14
CA GLY A 73 -19.38 -10.13 -0.96
C GLY A 73 -18.75 -10.64 -2.27
N THR A 74 -19.26 -10.20 -3.41
CA THR A 74 -18.85 -10.58 -4.78
C THR A 74 -18.62 -9.34 -5.65
N CYS A 75 -18.18 -9.54 -6.91
CA CYS A 75 -18.01 -8.44 -7.86
C CYS A 75 -19.36 -8.01 -8.44
N LEU A 76 -19.45 -6.77 -8.93
CA LEU A 76 -20.67 -6.21 -9.54
C LEU A 76 -21.21 -7.12 -10.65
N ASP A 77 -20.38 -7.58 -11.58
CA ASP A 77 -20.81 -8.52 -12.64
C ASP A 77 -21.42 -9.84 -12.12
N CYS A 78 -21.02 -10.32 -10.94
CA CYS A 78 -21.61 -11.51 -10.34
C CYS A 78 -22.91 -11.18 -9.60
N ALA A 79 -22.93 -10.07 -8.86
CA ALA A 79 -24.14 -9.58 -8.19
C ALA A 79 -25.25 -9.26 -9.19
N ASP A 80 -24.95 -8.51 -10.25
CA ASP A 80 -25.91 -8.14 -11.29
C ASP A 80 -26.50 -9.37 -11.99
N ARG A 81 -25.68 -10.39 -12.25
CA ARG A 81 -26.17 -11.66 -12.83
C ARG A 81 -27.11 -12.42 -11.92
N MET A 82 -26.90 -12.35 -10.60
CA MET A 82 -27.80 -12.96 -9.62
C MET A 82 -29.13 -12.21 -9.54
N GLU A 83 -29.09 -10.87 -9.60
CA GLU A 83 -30.31 -10.05 -9.62
C GLU A 83 -31.13 -10.26 -10.89
N LEU A 84 -30.48 -10.37 -12.06
CA LEU A 84 -31.14 -10.64 -13.34
C LEU A 84 -31.77 -12.04 -13.43
N ALA A 85 -31.35 -12.97 -12.57
CA ALA A 85 -31.88 -14.33 -12.51
C ALA A 85 -33.03 -14.51 -11.50
N ALA A 86 -33.36 -13.47 -10.74
CA ALA A 86 -34.44 -13.44 -9.74
C ALA A 86 -35.74 -12.84 -10.31
#